data_AF-A0A1Y3AQW6-F1
#
_entry.id   AF-A0A1Y3AQW6-F1
#
_cell.length_a   1.000
_cell.length_b   1.000
_cell.length_c   1.000
_cell.angle_alpha   90.00
_cell.angle_beta   90.00
_cell.angle_gamma   90.00
#
_symmetry.space_group_name_H-M   'P 1'
#
loop_
_entity.id
_entity.type
_entity.pdbx_description
1 polymer ?
#
loop_
_entity_poly.entity_id
_entity_poly.type
_entity_poly.pdbx_seq_one_letter_code
_entity_poly.pdbx_strand_id
1 'polypeptide(L)'
;DDDLILTGEDTSIPDPKDVPLLNENDDVDPADLSTKDDKNRIRIVKVNFNATKDQLDQYFSSLPNCVNCDLIDKAALHFATTFNTKNNRKKLVDVLIRVPRTRLDLLPFYGRFVAQLAPIMPSVSNDLCVGLKNQFRYNFYKKDQVYIESKVKIVRFISELVKFNLFSKTEALKILKVSIFFCLFLK
;
A
#
# COMPACT_ATOMS: atom_id res chain seq x y z
N ASP A 1 44.36 -29.63 10.34
CA ASP A 1 45.17 -28.57 9.72
C ASP A 1 44.32 -27.98 8.60
N ASP A 2 43.73 -26.79 8.65
CA ASP A 2 43.83 -25.67 9.58
C ASP A 2 42.58 -24.78 9.44
N ASP A 3 42.38 -23.97 10.47
CA ASP A 3 41.35 -22.96 10.69
C ASP A 3 41.21 -21.87 9.61
N LEU A 4 40.02 -21.24 9.55
CA LEU A 4 39.81 -19.83 9.15
C LEU A 4 38.39 -19.40 9.57
N ILE A 5 38.21 -19.02 10.84
CA ILE A 5 38.20 -17.64 11.36
C ILE A 5 37.01 -16.82 10.85
N LEU A 6 36.02 -16.65 11.74
CA LEU A 6 35.07 -15.55 11.79
C LEU A 6 35.82 -14.26 12.14
N THR A 7 36.05 -13.38 11.18
CA THR A 7 36.35 -11.97 11.49
C THR A 7 35.06 -11.17 11.44
N GLY A 8 34.71 -10.59 12.58
CA GLY A 8 33.80 -9.46 12.63
C GLY A 8 34.49 -8.23 12.04
N GLU A 9 33.69 -7.34 11.45
CA GLU A 9 34.09 -5.96 11.26
C GLU A 9 32.89 -5.07 11.57
N ASP A 10 33.06 -4.28 12.63
CA ASP A 10 32.26 -3.13 13.00
C ASP A 10 32.16 -2.17 11.82
N THR A 11 30.95 -1.71 11.50
CA THR A 11 30.75 -0.36 10.96
C THR A 11 29.49 0.25 11.55
N SER A 12 29.74 1.17 12.49
CA SER A 12 28.94 2.31 12.91
C SER A 12 27.58 2.53 12.20
N ILE A 13 26.55 2.63 13.03
CA ILE A 13 25.26 3.24 12.72
C ILE A 13 25.50 4.76 12.47
N PRO A 14 25.13 5.34 11.32
CA PRO A 14 25.23 6.78 11.13
C PRO A 14 24.13 7.53 11.91
N ASP A 15 24.53 8.60 12.59
CA ASP A 15 23.67 9.53 13.32
C ASP A 15 22.66 10.28 12.41
N PRO A 16 21.49 10.73 12.91
CA PRO A 16 20.33 11.14 12.12
C PRO A 16 20.39 12.51 11.41
N LYS A 17 21.56 13.10 11.13
CA LYS A 17 21.64 14.50 10.64
C LYS A 17 22.27 14.75 9.28
N ASP A 18 22.75 13.72 8.58
CA ASP A 18 23.39 13.87 7.26
C ASP A 18 22.63 13.17 6.13
N VAL A 19 21.30 13.27 6.12
CA VAL A 19 20.52 12.94 4.91
C VAL A 19 20.48 14.20 4.03
N PRO A 20 21.08 14.18 2.83
CA PRO A 20 20.98 15.31 1.91
C PRO A 20 19.51 15.59 1.59
N LEU A 21 19.11 16.85 1.76
CA LEU A 21 17.85 17.39 1.25
C LEU A 21 17.83 17.13 -0.26
N LEU A 22 17.12 16.09 -0.69
CA LEU A 22 16.94 15.84 -2.11
C LEU A 22 16.04 16.94 -2.66
N ASN A 23 16.64 17.71 -3.57
CA ASN A 23 16.09 18.81 -4.33
C ASN A 23 14.64 18.56 -4.76
N GLU A 24 13.81 19.53 -4.40
CA GLU A 24 12.57 19.81 -5.10
C GLU A 24 12.94 20.27 -6.51
N ASN A 25 12.78 19.40 -7.51
CA ASN A 25 12.25 19.69 -8.85
C ASN A 25 12.46 18.49 -9.77
N ASP A 26 11.46 18.31 -10.64
CA ASP A 26 11.46 17.51 -11.87
C ASP A 26 11.32 15.98 -11.73
N ASP A 27 10.12 15.51 -12.07
CA ASP A 27 9.90 14.62 -13.21
C ASP A 27 8.39 14.34 -13.34
N VAL A 28 7.75 15.15 -14.19
CA VAL A 28 6.40 14.87 -14.73
C VAL A 28 6.59 13.87 -15.85
N ASP A 29 6.30 12.60 -15.58
CA ASP A 29 6.45 11.53 -16.57
C ASP A 29 5.16 11.43 -17.43
N PRO A 30 5.20 11.78 -18.73
CA PRO A 30 4.03 11.71 -19.60
C PRO A 30 4.09 10.41 -20.42
N ALA A 31 3.86 9.26 -19.78
CA ALA A 31 3.76 7.99 -20.50
C ALA A 31 2.99 6.95 -19.70
N ASP A 32 1.71 6.74 -20.04
CA ASP A 32 1.22 5.49 -20.65
C ASP A 32 -0.32 5.54 -20.72
N LEU A 33 -0.84 5.94 -21.88
CA LEU A 33 -2.21 5.65 -22.24
C LEU A 33 -2.23 5.16 -23.69
N SER A 34 -1.97 3.87 -23.87
CA SER A 34 -2.49 3.18 -25.05
C SER A 34 -2.99 1.78 -24.70
N THR A 35 -4.30 1.61 -24.68
CA THR A 35 -4.94 0.31 -24.93
C THR A 35 -6.08 0.51 -25.93
N LYS A 36 -6.04 -0.30 -26.98
CA LYS A 36 -6.95 -0.29 -28.13
C LYS A 36 -8.30 -0.93 -27.76
N ASP A 37 -9.36 -0.24 -28.20
CA ASP A 37 -10.74 -0.66 -28.49
C ASP A 37 -11.45 -1.71 -27.62
N ASP A 38 -12.48 -1.26 -26.87
CA ASP A 38 -13.83 -1.81 -27.00
C ASP A 38 -14.88 -0.85 -26.38
N LYS A 39 -16.04 -0.75 -27.05
CA LYS A 39 -17.12 0.22 -26.82
C LYS A 39 -17.55 0.34 -25.35
N ASN A 40 -17.12 1.40 -24.66
CA ASN A 40 -17.80 1.89 -23.46
C ASN A 40 -17.58 3.40 -23.28
N ARG A 41 -18.59 4.12 -22.82
CA ARG A 41 -18.64 5.59 -22.70
C ARG A 41 -17.35 6.17 -22.11
N ILE A 42 -16.48 6.73 -22.96
CA ILE A 42 -15.34 7.52 -22.52
C ILE A 42 -15.90 8.84 -21.98
N ARG A 43 -16.07 8.93 -20.66
CA ARG A 43 -16.14 10.24 -19.99
C ARG A 43 -14.76 10.84 -20.18
N ILE A 44 -14.62 11.85 -21.03
CA ILE A 44 -13.40 12.65 -21.11
C ILE A 44 -13.25 13.33 -19.75
N VAL A 45 -12.37 12.79 -18.91
CA VAL A 45 -12.14 13.33 -17.57
C VAL A 45 -11.14 14.46 -17.70
N LYS A 46 -11.57 15.67 -17.34
CA LYS A 46 -10.69 16.84 -17.29
C LYS A 46 -9.64 16.61 -16.20
N VAL A 47 -8.40 16.38 -16.61
CA VAL A 47 -7.26 16.16 -15.70
C VAL A 47 -6.74 17.52 -15.25
N ASN A 48 -6.59 17.72 -13.95
CA ASN A 48 -6.09 18.98 -13.38
C ASN A 48 -4.94 18.65 -12.42
N PHE A 49 -3.72 18.94 -12.83
CA PHE A 49 -2.51 18.57 -12.10
C PHE A 49 -2.06 19.60 -11.05
N ASN A 50 -2.80 20.70 -10.87
CA ASN A 50 -2.38 21.83 -10.03
C ASN A 50 -2.90 21.75 -8.58
N ALA A 51 -2.95 20.55 -8.01
CA ALA A 51 -3.45 20.37 -6.66
C ALA A 51 -2.39 20.71 -5.61
N THR A 52 -2.75 21.57 -4.66
CA THR A 52 -1.88 21.99 -3.55
C THR A 52 -1.69 20.86 -2.53
N LYS A 53 -0.62 20.94 -1.75
CA LYS A 53 -0.37 20.00 -0.64
C LYS A 53 -1.54 19.94 0.35
N ASP A 54 -2.12 21.09 0.69
CA ASP A 54 -3.26 21.17 1.62
C ASP A 54 -4.49 20.44 1.09
N GLN A 55 -4.75 20.54 -0.23
CA GLN A 55 -5.84 19.80 -0.87
C GLN A 55 -5.61 18.28 -0.81
N LEU A 56 -4.37 17.83 -0.93
CA LEU A 56 -4.02 16.41 -0.79
C LEU A 56 -4.21 15.91 0.65
N ASP A 57 -3.78 16.70 1.63
CA ASP A 57 -3.89 16.34 3.05
C ASP A 57 -5.37 16.32 3.50
N GLN A 58 -6.18 17.27 3.01
CA GLN A 58 -7.64 17.27 3.18
C GLN A 58 -8.27 16.04 2.52
N TYR A 59 -7.83 15.68 1.30
CA TYR A 59 -8.31 14.49 0.62
C TYR A 59 -8.02 13.22 1.43
N PHE A 60 -6.80 13.02 1.93
CA PHE A 60 -6.48 11.86 2.76
C PHE A 60 -7.26 11.83 4.07
N SER A 61 -7.53 12.98 4.67
CA SER A 61 -8.37 13.10 5.87
C SER A 61 -9.83 12.70 5.62
N SER A 62 -10.30 12.83 4.37
CA SER A 62 -11.67 12.43 3.98
C SER A 62 -11.83 10.93 3.70
N LEU A 63 -10.74 10.22 3.35
CA LEU A 63 -10.79 8.80 2.94
C LEU A 63 -11.44 7.86 3.98
N PRO A 64 -11.20 8.00 5.29
CA PRO A 64 -11.87 7.16 6.30
C PRO A 64 -13.40 7.32 6.36
N ASN A 65 -13.94 8.37 5.73
CA ASN A 65 -15.38 8.60 5.64
C ASN A 65 -15.99 7.99 4.35
N CYS A 66 -15.17 7.48 3.43
CA CYS A 66 -15.61 6.81 2.21
C CYS A 66 -16.01 5.35 2.50
N VAL A 67 -17.08 5.16 3.28
CA VAL A 67 -17.61 3.85 3.71
C VAL A 67 -18.70 3.29 2.79
N ASN A 68 -18.74 3.74 1.54
CA ASN A 68 -19.68 3.27 0.52
C ASN A 68 -18.93 3.08 -0.81
N CYS A 69 -19.35 2.09 -1.59
CA CYS A 69 -18.85 1.79 -2.94
C CYS A 69 -18.82 3.04 -3.83
N ASP A 70 -19.90 3.82 -3.86
CA ASP A 70 -19.95 5.02 -4.70
C ASP A 70 -18.97 6.11 -4.25
N LEU A 71 -18.79 6.26 -2.93
CA LEU A 71 -17.89 7.27 -2.38
C LEU A 71 -16.43 6.91 -2.67
N ILE A 72 -16.06 5.64 -2.47
CA ILE A 72 -14.70 5.19 -2.68
C ILE A 72 -14.32 5.18 -4.16
N ASP A 73 -15.26 4.85 -5.05
CA ASP A 73 -15.04 4.88 -6.51
C ASP A 73 -14.86 6.33 -7.00
N LYS A 74 -15.66 7.28 -6.48
CA LYS A 74 -15.48 8.72 -6.76
C LYS A 74 -14.15 9.23 -6.22
N ALA A 75 -13.75 8.80 -5.02
CA ALA A 75 -12.46 9.16 -4.45
C ALA A 75 -11.30 8.63 -5.32
N ALA A 76 -11.38 7.37 -5.79
CA ALA A 76 -10.37 6.78 -6.66
C ALA A 76 -10.22 7.57 -7.97
N LEU A 77 -11.35 7.93 -8.59
CA LEU A 77 -11.35 8.77 -9.78
C LEU A 77 -10.71 10.14 -9.50
N HIS A 78 -11.09 10.80 -8.41
CA HIS A 78 -10.54 12.10 -8.04
C HIS A 78 -9.02 12.04 -7.80
N PHE A 79 -8.53 10.99 -7.13
CA PHE A 79 -7.10 10.79 -6.96
C PHE A 79 -6.37 10.63 -8.30
N ALA A 80 -6.91 9.80 -9.19
CA ALA A 80 -6.31 9.54 -10.49
C ALA A 80 -6.21 10.80 -11.37
N THR A 81 -7.18 11.71 -11.25
CA THR A 81 -7.29 12.90 -12.12
C THR A 81 -6.59 14.14 -11.56
N THR A 82 -6.40 14.19 -10.25
CA THR A 82 -6.01 15.41 -9.55
C THR A 82 -4.72 15.27 -8.77
N PHE A 83 -4.41 14.05 -8.29
CA PHE A 83 -3.29 13.82 -7.38
C PHE A 83 -2.27 12.78 -7.88
N ASN A 84 -2.33 12.36 -9.15
CA ASN A 84 -1.48 11.30 -9.70
C ASN A 84 -0.03 11.75 -9.97
N THR A 85 0.74 11.96 -8.91
CA THR A 85 2.20 12.17 -8.98
C THR A 85 2.92 11.04 -8.24
N LYS A 86 4.19 10.80 -8.59
CA LYS A 86 5.02 9.74 -7.97
C LYS A 86 5.07 9.87 -6.44
N ASN A 87 5.24 11.08 -5.94
CA ASN A 87 5.31 11.35 -4.50
C ASN A 87 3.95 11.16 -3.81
N ASN A 88 2.86 11.58 -4.44
CA ASN A 88 1.52 11.41 -3.89
C ASN A 88 1.08 9.95 -3.86
N ARG A 89 1.49 9.14 -4.84
CA ARG A 89 1.28 7.68 -4.84
C ARG A 89 1.95 7.01 -3.64
N LYS A 90 3.20 7.40 -3.33
CA LYS A 90 3.89 6.92 -2.12
C LYS A 90 3.15 7.30 -0.85
N LYS A 91 2.74 8.57 -0.71
CA LYS A 91 1.95 9.06 0.43
C LYS A 91 0.62 8.30 0.57
N LEU A 92 -0.05 8.01 -0.54
CA LEU A 92 -1.28 7.23 -0.57
C LEU A 92 -1.04 5.81 -0.02
N VAL A 93 -0.02 5.10 -0.52
CA VAL A 93 0.32 3.75 -0.04
C VAL A 93 0.56 3.75 1.47
N ASP A 94 1.29 4.74 1.95
CA ASP A 94 1.57 5.00 3.35
C ASP A 94 0.28 5.18 4.19
N VAL A 95 -0.67 5.99 3.72
CA VAL A 95 -1.99 6.19 4.35
C VAL A 95 -2.77 4.88 4.41
N LEU A 96 -2.77 4.09 3.33
CA LEU A 96 -3.45 2.80 3.27
C LEU A 96 -2.84 1.78 4.23
N ILE A 97 -1.52 1.73 4.37
CA ILE A 97 -0.84 0.80 5.30
C ILE A 97 -1.12 1.17 6.77
N ARG A 98 -1.19 2.48 7.06
CA ARG A 98 -1.41 3.04 8.41
C ARG A 98 -2.87 3.00 8.89
N VAL A 99 -3.76 2.29 8.20
CA VAL A 99 -5.15 2.07 8.65
C VAL A 99 -5.18 1.64 10.13
N PRO A 100 -6.03 2.29 10.96
CA PRO A 100 -6.19 1.93 12.36
C PRO A 100 -6.67 0.49 12.49
N ARG A 101 -6.06 -0.29 13.39
CA ARG A 101 -6.48 -1.67 13.68
C ARG A 101 -7.91 -1.79 14.22
N THR A 102 -8.49 -0.69 14.69
CA THR A 102 -9.88 -0.57 15.16
C THR A 102 -10.90 -0.41 14.03
N ARG A 103 -10.48 0.06 12.85
CA ARG A 103 -11.34 0.34 11.70
C ARG A 103 -11.16 -0.69 10.58
N LEU A 104 -11.41 -1.96 10.91
CA LEU A 104 -11.30 -3.07 9.95
C LEU A 104 -12.40 -3.06 8.87
N ASP A 105 -13.47 -2.30 9.12
CA ASP A 105 -14.54 -1.97 8.17
C ASP A 105 -14.02 -1.27 6.91
N LEU A 106 -12.91 -0.54 7.01
CA LEU A 106 -12.34 0.22 5.90
C LEU A 106 -11.59 -0.63 4.88
N LEU A 107 -11.08 -1.80 5.29
CA LEU A 107 -10.24 -2.65 4.46
C LEU A 107 -10.88 -3.08 3.12
N PRO A 108 -12.15 -3.54 3.06
CA PRO A 108 -12.77 -3.88 1.79
C PRO A 108 -12.89 -2.68 0.85
N PHE A 109 -13.20 -1.49 1.37
CA PHE A 109 -13.27 -0.26 0.57
C PHE A 109 -11.90 0.13 0.03
N TYR A 110 -10.86 0.06 0.85
CA TYR A 110 -9.49 0.35 0.42
C TYR A 110 -8.94 -0.69 -0.55
N GLY A 111 -9.34 -1.97 -0.42
CA GLY A 111 -9.06 -2.99 -1.42
C GLY A 111 -9.67 -2.64 -2.78
N ARG A 112 -10.95 -2.23 -2.79
CA ARG A 112 -11.66 -1.79 -4.01
C ARG A 112 -11.02 -0.53 -4.61
N PHE A 113 -10.68 0.44 -3.77
CA PHE A 113 -10.00 1.68 -4.18
C PHE A 113 -8.72 1.37 -4.96
N VAL A 114 -7.86 0.51 -4.41
CA VAL A 114 -6.60 0.13 -5.06
C VAL A 114 -6.85 -0.68 -6.33
N ALA A 115 -7.87 -1.54 -6.35
CA ALA A 115 -8.25 -2.29 -7.54
C ALA A 115 -8.68 -1.36 -8.70
N GLN A 116 -9.37 -0.26 -8.39
CA GLN A 116 -9.76 0.74 -9.39
C GLN A 116 -8.54 1.52 -9.93
N LEU A 117 -7.54 1.74 -9.09
CA LEU A 117 -6.31 2.44 -9.47
C LEU A 117 -5.31 1.54 -10.21
N ALA A 118 -5.30 0.24 -9.96
CA ALA A 118 -4.29 -0.68 -10.49
C ALA A 118 -4.11 -0.65 -12.02
N PRO A 119 -5.16 -0.55 -12.86
CA PRO A 119 -5.00 -0.46 -14.31
C PRO A 119 -4.36 0.85 -14.79
N ILE A 120 -4.47 1.93 -14.02
CA ILE A 120 -3.99 3.27 -14.38
C ILE A 120 -2.62 3.54 -13.73
N MET A 121 -2.41 3.02 -12.52
CA MET A 121 -1.21 3.24 -11.71
C MET A 121 -0.82 1.98 -10.92
N PRO A 122 -0.22 0.97 -11.59
CA PRO A 122 0.11 -0.31 -10.96
C PRO A 122 1.17 -0.20 -9.85
N SER A 123 1.93 0.91 -9.80
CA SER A 123 2.89 1.19 -8.71
C SER A 123 2.21 1.21 -7.33
N VAL A 124 1.01 1.79 -7.21
CA VAL A 124 0.28 1.86 -5.93
C VAL A 124 -0.04 0.46 -5.39
N SER A 125 -0.57 -0.42 -6.24
CA SER A 125 -0.90 -1.78 -5.84
C SER A 125 0.34 -2.59 -5.47
N ASN A 126 1.42 -2.46 -6.26
CA ASN A 126 2.67 -3.19 -6.01
C ASN A 126 3.32 -2.77 -4.69
N ASP A 127 3.45 -1.46 -4.46
CA ASP A 127 4.07 -0.91 -3.25
C ASP A 127 3.24 -1.26 -2.01
N LEU A 128 1.90 -1.23 -2.11
CA LEU A 128 1.02 -1.67 -1.03
C LEU A 128 1.20 -3.15 -0.71
N CYS A 129 1.25 -4.02 -1.73
CA CYS A 129 1.49 -5.45 -1.57
C CYS A 129 2.85 -5.72 -0.88
N VAL A 130 3.90 -4.99 -1.26
CA VAL A 130 5.23 -5.10 -0.62
C VAL A 130 5.17 -4.62 0.84
N GLY A 131 4.55 -3.47 1.09
CA GLY A 131 4.41 -2.92 2.44
C GLY A 131 3.66 -3.86 3.40
N LEU A 132 2.57 -4.47 2.93
CA LEU A 132 1.80 -5.45 3.71
C LEU A 132 2.58 -6.74 3.97
N LYS A 133 3.39 -7.22 3.01
CA LYS A 133 4.29 -8.37 3.22
C LYS A 133 5.34 -8.08 4.28
N ASN A 134 5.92 -6.88 4.27
CA ASN A 134 6.91 -6.47 5.26
C ASN A 134 6.28 -6.38 6.66
N GLN A 135 5.10 -5.76 6.76
CA GLN A 135 4.32 -5.74 8.00
C GLN A 135 3.98 -7.15 8.49
N PHE A 136 3.58 -8.06 7.58
CA PHE A 136 3.31 -9.46 7.92
C PHE A 136 4.55 -10.14 8.48
N ARG A 137 5.69 -10.06 7.78
CA ARG A 137 6.95 -10.67 8.22
C ARG A 137 7.36 -10.15 9.61
N TYR A 138 7.35 -8.84 9.81
CA TYR A 138 7.71 -8.21 11.08
C TYR A 138 6.80 -8.67 12.23
N ASN A 139 5.48 -8.60 12.03
CA ASN A 139 4.53 -8.92 13.09
C ASN A 139 4.44 -10.41 13.38
N PHE A 140 4.59 -11.29 12.38
CA PHE A 140 4.45 -12.75 12.55
C PHE A 140 5.77 -13.45 12.94
N TYR A 141 6.91 -12.77 12.83
CA TYR A 141 8.19 -13.26 13.36
C TYR A 141 8.19 -13.31 14.89
N LYS A 142 7.57 -12.32 15.56
CA LYS A 142 7.41 -12.30 17.02
C LYS A 142 6.16 -13.11 17.42
N LYS A 143 6.34 -14.14 18.26
CA LYS A 143 5.25 -15.00 18.78
C LYS A 143 4.40 -14.33 19.88
N ASP A 144 4.52 -13.02 20.06
CA ASP A 144 3.83 -12.26 21.09
C ASP A 144 2.35 -12.01 20.72
N GLN A 145 1.46 -12.23 21.70
CA GLN A 145 0.01 -12.03 21.56
C GLN A 145 -0.40 -10.55 21.67
N VAL A 146 0.45 -9.66 22.19
CA VAL A 146 0.15 -8.23 22.37
C VAL A 146 -0.28 -7.54 21.06
N TYR A 147 0.15 -8.06 19.91
CA TYR A 147 -0.12 -7.50 18.59
C TYR A 147 -1.17 -8.27 17.76
N ILE A 148 -2.03 -9.06 18.39
CA ILE A 148 -3.05 -9.86 17.69
C ILE A 148 -3.93 -9.03 16.75
N GLU A 149 -4.39 -7.85 17.19
CA GLU A 149 -5.21 -6.95 16.37
C GLU A 149 -4.47 -6.48 15.12
N SER A 150 -3.18 -6.16 15.25
CA SER A 150 -2.33 -5.74 14.13
C SER A 150 -2.13 -6.89 13.13
N LYS A 151 -1.93 -8.11 13.62
CA LYS A 151 -1.84 -9.33 12.80
C LYS A 151 -3.13 -9.58 12.04
N VAL A 152 -4.29 -9.47 12.71
CA VAL A 152 -5.62 -9.61 12.09
C VAL A 152 -5.84 -8.55 11.01
N LYS A 153 -5.50 -7.28 11.27
CA LYS A 153 -5.58 -6.20 10.27
C LYS A 153 -4.81 -6.56 9.01
N ILE A 154 -3.54 -6.97 9.16
CA ILE A 154 -2.67 -7.29 8.02
C ILE A 154 -3.25 -8.44 7.20
N VAL A 155 -3.63 -9.55 7.85
CA VAL A 155 -4.16 -10.73 7.14
C VAL A 155 -5.48 -10.41 6.44
N ARG A 156 -6.40 -9.67 7.11
CA ARG A 156 -7.65 -9.23 6.48
C ARG A 156 -7.38 -8.35 5.27
N PHE A 157 -6.46 -7.39 5.38
CA PHE A 157 -6.20 -6.49 4.26
C PHE A 157 -5.60 -7.23 3.06
N ILE A 158 -4.64 -8.14 3.30
CA ILE A 158 -4.10 -9.01 2.25
C ILE A 158 -5.21 -9.85 1.62
N SER A 159 -6.15 -10.39 2.41
CA SER A 159 -7.26 -11.18 1.87
C SER A 159 -8.18 -10.36 0.96
N GLU A 160 -8.43 -9.08 1.27
CA GLU A 160 -9.18 -8.19 0.37
C GLU A 160 -8.42 -7.97 -0.95
N LEU A 161 -7.10 -7.76 -0.92
CA LEU A 161 -6.30 -7.60 -2.15
C LEU A 161 -6.27 -8.87 -3.02
N VAL A 162 -6.29 -10.06 -2.39
CA VAL A 162 -6.38 -11.33 -3.10
C VAL A 162 -7.71 -11.46 -3.85
N LYS A 163 -8.83 -11.00 -3.28
CA LYS A 163 -10.15 -11.03 -3.96
C LYS A 163 -10.13 -10.26 -5.28
N PHE A 164 -9.39 -9.15 -5.34
CA PHE A 164 -9.23 -8.33 -6.54
C PHE A 164 -8.10 -8.81 -7.47
N ASN A 165 -7.49 -9.97 -7.20
CA ASN A 165 -6.33 -10.52 -7.92
C ASN A 165 -5.10 -9.57 -7.97
N LEU A 166 -4.97 -8.66 -7.00
CA LEU A 166 -3.80 -7.77 -6.86
C LEU A 166 -2.61 -8.46 -6.17
N PHE A 167 -2.88 -9.58 -5.52
CA PHE A 167 -1.89 -10.35 -4.76
C PHE A 167 -1.78 -11.77 -5.32
N SER A 168 -0.55 -12.29 -5.41
CA SER A 168 -0.30 -13.63 -5.94
C SER A 168 -0.94 -14.70 -5.05
N LYS A 169 -1.70 -15.62 -5.65
CA LYS A 169 -2.38 -16.72 -4.95
C LYS A 169 -1.38 -17.62 -4.20
N THR A 170 -0.20 -17.87 -4.77
CA THR A 170 0.86 -18.65 -4.13
C THR A 170 1.35 -18.00 -2.84
N GLU A 171 1.54 -16.68 -2.87
CA GLU A 171 1.96 -15.91 -1.70
C GLU A 171 0.86 -15.83 -0.64
N ALA A 172 -0.41 -15.71 -1.08
CA ALA A 172 -1.56 -15.72 -0.19
C ALA A 172 -1.69 -17.05 0.58
N LEU A 173 -1.44 -18.18 -0.09
CA LEU A 173 -1.45 -19.51 0.56
C LEU A 173 -0.33 -19.64 1.61
N LYS A 174 0.86 -19.09 1.35
CA LYS A 174 1.96 -19.06 2.35
C LYS A 174 1.55 -18.26 3.58
N ILE A 175 0.97 -17.07 3.39
CA ILE A 175 0.48 -16.22 4.46
C ILE A 175 -0.63 -16.91 5.26
N LEU A 176 -1.57 -17.57 4.57
CA LEU A 176 -2.63 -18.34 5.20
C LEU A 176 -2.08 -19.48 6.06
N LYS A 177 -1.13 -20.26 5.54
CA LYS A 177 -0.47 -21.35 6.27
C LYS A 177 0.16 -20.85 7.57
N VAL A 178 0.93 -19.76 7.50
CA VAL A 178 1.58 -19.14 8.67
C VAL A 178 0.54 -18.60 9.66
N SER A 179 -0.53 -17.97 9.17
CA SER A 179 -1.60 -17.42 10.01
C SER A 179 -2.40 -18.50 10.73
N ILE A 180 -2.69 -19.62 10.07
CA ILE A 180 -3.35 -20.79 10.68
C ILE A 180 -2.45 -21.41 11.74
N PHE A 181 -1.16 -21.61 11.44
CA PHE A 181 -0.21 -22.14 12.40
C PHE A 181 -0.13 -21.25 13.66
N PHE A 182 -0.06 -19.93 13.48
CA PHE A 182 -0.10 -18.99 14.60
C PHE A 182 -1.40 -19.13 15.43
N CYS A 183 -2.56 -19.28 14.78
CA CYS A 183 -3.84 -19.43 15.47
C CYS A 183 -3.96 -20.76 16.25
N LEU A 184 -3.39 -21.85 15.73
CA LEU A 184 -3.44 -23.17 16.36
C LEU A 184 -2.48 -23.33 17.55
N PHE A 185 -1.31 -22.67 17.50
CA PHE A 185 -0.26 -22.81 18.53
C PHE A 185 -0.33 -21.76 19.65
N LEU A 186 -1.37 -20.92 19.68
CA LEU A 186 -1.62 -19.91 20.72
C LEU A 186 -2.90 -20.16 21.51
N LYS A 187 -3.52 -21.32 21.32
CA LYS A 187 -4.59 -21.86 22.17
C LYS A 187 -4.01 -22.84 23.18
#